data_AF-F0R7P7-F1
#
_entry.id   AF-F0R7P7-F1
#
_cell.length_a   1.000
_cell.length_b   1.000
_cell.length_c   1.000
_cell.angle_alpha   90.00
_cell.angle_beta   90.00
_cell.angle_gamma   90.00
#
_symmetry.space_group_name_H-M   'P 1'
#
loop_
_entity.id
_entity.type
_entity.pdbx_description
1 polymer ?
#
loop_
_entity_poly.entity_id
_entity_poly.type
_entity_poly.pdbx_seq_one_letter_code
_entity_poly.pdbx_strand_id
1 'polypeptide(L)'
;MHTDFIISDIFEILDDAIMSSSGIDQNIAHYPLCEYILQSVFLRLTGYQEQKLKCILWEIASDDFEFRYKYLNGSINVGECSRLEDKDKVYNVLKKILEKKGHTYPFPSEDETNRQISEIKERLKFKFEATIFKKWLPREYSRFIDFSKNIQYRVNGYFTDKGIFGGDNILNESFDKLYRHRNRCAHNLLSYQNNVPQLDDLIKDDDGSDNYFSRILLICMVDNIFTRMFKYYISYK
;
A
#
# COMPACT_ATOMS: atom_id res chain seq x y z
N MET A 1 0.89 -16.79 15.81
CA MET A 1 1.61 -17.65 14.84
C MET A 1 2.07 -16.87 13.61
N HIS A 2 1.41 -15.76 13.24
CA HIS A 2 1.74 -14.94 12.06
C HIS A 2 2.43 -13.61 12.38
N THR A 3 2.79 -13.38 13.65
CA THR A 3 3.39 -12.13 14.14
C THR A 3 4.61 -11.70 13.31
N ASP A 4 5.52 -12.63 13.01
CA ASP A 4 6.74 -12.35 12.25
C ASP A 4 6.43 -11.85 10.83
N PHE A 5 5.45 -12.46 10.16
CA PHE A 5 4.97 -12.03 8.85
C PHE A 5 4.28 -10.67 8.89
N ILE A 6 3.47 -10.40 9.93
CA ILE A 6 2.78 -9.12 10.06
C ILE A 6 3.79 -7.97 10.28
N ILE A 7 4.87 -8.25 11.01
CA ILE A 7 5.93 -7.28 11.31
C ILE A 7 6.96 -7.18 10.17
N SER A 8 7.02 -8.16 9.27
CA SER A 8 8.01 -8.17 8.19
C SER A 8 7.87 -6.95 7.30
N ASP A 9 8.98 -6.60 6.65
CA ASP A 9 9.07 -5.38 5.89
C ASP A 9 8.59 -5.59 4.45
N ILE A 10 7.56 -4.86 4.04
CA ILE A 10 7.04 -4.92 2.66
C ILE A 10 8.11 -4.60 1.61
N PHE A 11 9.14 -3.86 2.00
CA PHE A 11 10.28 -3.54 1.14
C PHE A 11 11.10 -4.76 0.71
N GLU A 12 11.01 -5.90 1.41
CA GLU A 12 11.66 -7.17 0.98
C GLU A 12 11.17 -7.62 -0.41
N ILE A 13 9.89 -7.40 -0.73
CA ILE A 13 9.33 -7.72 -2.06
C ILE A 13 9.95 -6.85 -3.15
N LEU A 14 10.23 -5.58 -2.84
CA LEU A 14 10.90 -4.68 -3.77
C LEU A 14 12.37 -5.07 -3.96
N ASP A 15 13.04 -5.50 -2.89
CA ASP A 15 14.42 -5.99 -2.97
C ASP A 15 14.53 -7.23 -3.85
N ASP A 16 13.65 -8.21 -3.68
CA ASP A 16 13.56 -9.39 -4.55
C ASP A 16 13.43 -8.99 -6.04
N ALA A 17 12.54 -8.03 -6.32
CA ALA A 17 12.28 -7.56 -7.67
C ALA A 17 13.50 -6.87 -8.29
N ILE A 18 14.13 -5.98 -7.53
CA ILE A 18 15.31 -5.24 -7.95
C ILE A 18 16.46 -6.23 -8.22
N MET A 19 16.71 -7.15 -7.31
CA MET A 19 17.75 -8.17 -7.47
C MET A 19 17.49 -9.07 -8.68
N SER A 20 16.24 -9.50 -8.89
CA SER A 20 15.86 -10.32 -10.04
C SER A 20 16.03 -9.60 -11.38
N SER A 21 15.90 -8.27 -11.38
CA SER A 21 16.07 -7.43 -12.57
C SER A 21 17.49 -6.89 -12.77
N SER A 22 18.41 -7.15 -11.84
CA SER A 22 19.74 -6.53 -11.82
C SER A 22 20.65 -6.91 -12.99
N GLY A 23 20.45 -8.10 -13.56
CA GLY A 23 21.19 -8.59 -14.73
C GLY A 23 20.63 -8.09 -16.07
N ILE A 24 19.55 -7.29 -16.08
CA ILE A 24 18.96 -6.79 -17.31
C ILE A 24 19.72 -5.54 -17.77
N ASP A 25 20.36 -5.65 -18.93
CA ASP A 25 21.05 -4.53 -19.55
C ASP A 25 20.08 -3.42 -20.00
N GLN A 26 20.59 -2.20 -20.09
CA GLN A 26 19.84 -0.97 -20.43
C GLN A 26 19.45 -0.86 -21.91
N ASN A 27 19.31 -1.99 -22.60
CA ASN A 27 18.93 -2.03 -24.00
C ASN A 27 17.42 -1.83 -24.16
N ILE A 28 17.01 -1.04 -25.16
CA ILE A 28 15.61 -0.84 -25.52
C ILE A 28 14.88 -2.15 -25.86
N ALA A 29 15.61 -3.18 -26.30
CA ALA A 29 15.07 -4.52 -26.53
C ALA A 29 14.44 -5.14 -25.27
N HIS A 30 14.86 -4.72 -24.07
CA HIS A 30 14.31 -5.20 -22.81
C HIS A 30 13.16 -4.34 -22.27
N TYR A 31 12.86 -3.18 -22.87
CA TYR A 31 11.75 -2.32 -22.45
C TYR A 31 10.39 -3.04 -22.37
N PRO A 32 10.03 -3.96 -23.30
CA PRO A 32 8.80 -4.73 -23.19
C PRO A 32 8.67 -5.56 -21.90
N LEU A 33 9.79 -5.90 -21.24
CA LEU A 33 9.77 -6.63 -19.97
C LEU A 33 9.29 -5.75 -18.80
N CYS A 34 9.35 -4.42 -18.93
CA CYS A 34 9.03 -3.46 -17.88
C CYS A 34 7.62 -3.70 -17.32
N GLU A 35 6.62 -3.80 -18.20
CA GLU A 35 5.22 -3.97 -17.80
C GLU A 35 5.01 -5.31 -17.07
N TYR A 36 5.55 -6.40 -17.60
CA TYR A 36 5.42 -7.73 -16.98
C TYR A 36 6.06 -7.79 -15.59
N ILE A 37 7.25 -7.20 -15.44
CA ILE A 37 7.94 -7.19 -14.15
C ILE A 37 7.18 -6.30 -13.16
N LEU A 38 6.87 -5.06 -13.52
CA LEU A 38 6.20 -4.13 -12.60
C LEU A 38 4.78 -4.57 -12.24
N GLN A 39 4.02 -5.14 -13.17
CA GLN A 39 2.71 -5.74 -12.89
C GLN A 39 2.84 -6.89 -11.87
N SER A 40 3.82 -7.78 -12.05
CA SER A 40 4.08 -8.89 -11.13
C SER A 40 4.45 -8.40 -9.73
N VAL A 41 5.37 -7.42 -9.64
CA VAL A 41 5.79 -6.80 -8.38
C VAL A 41 4.60 -6.13 -7.69
N PHE A 42 3.81 -5.37 -8.44
CA PHE A 42 2.63 -4.68 -7.93
C PHE A 42 1.59 -5.67 -7.39
N LEU A 43 1.30 -6.75 -8.10
CA LEU A 43 0.41 -7.81 -7.62
C LEU A 43 0.95 -8.47 -6.34
N ARG A 44 2.25 -8.79 -6.29
CA ARG A 44 2.89 -9.32 -5.07
C ARG A 44 2.76 -8.38 -3.87
N LEU A 45 2.98 -7.07 -4.05
CA LEU A 45 2.84 -6.07 -2.99
C LEU A 45 1.40 -5.93 -2.48
N THR A 46 0.43 -5.86 -3.39
CA THR A 46 -1.00 -5.78 -3.01
C THR A 46 -1.47 -7.05 -2.30
N GLY A 47 -1.09 -8.24 -2.81
CA GLY A 47 -1.41 -9.51 -2.20
C GLY A 47 -0.75 -9.69 -0.83
N TYR A 48 0.51 -9.27 -0.68
CA TYR A 48 1.20 -9.24 0.61
C TYR A 48 0.43 -8.40 1.64
N GLN A 49 0.03 -7.18 1.27
CA GLN A 49 -0.74 -6.33 2.16
C GLN A 49 -2.11 -6.93 2.51
N GLU A 50 -2.85 -7.45 1.52
CA GLU A 50 -4.14 -8.13 1.73
C GLU A 50 -4.02 -9.29 2.72
N GLN A 51 -2.99 -10.14 2.57
CA GLN A 51 -2.73 -11.24 3.48
C GLN A 51 -2.30 -10.77 4.86
N LYS A 52 -1.46 -9.73 4.96
CA LYS A 52 -1.07 -9.14 6.25
C LYS A 52 -2.30 -8.69 7.05
N LEU A 53 -3.27 -8.03 6.40
CA LEU A 53 -4.52 -7.62 7.04
C LEU A 53 -5.36 -8.80 7.51
N LYS A 54 -5.47 -9.86 6.69
CA LYS A 54 -6.17 -11.08 7.10
C LYS A 54 -5.48 -11.73 8.30
N CYS A 55 -4.15 -11.85 8.29
CA CYS A 55 -3.36 -12.37 9.41
C CYS A 55 -3.57 -11.57 10.71
N ILE A 56 -3.67 -10.24 10.63
CA ILE A 56 -4.01 -9.40 11.79
C ILE A 56 -5.35 -9.80 12.38
N LEU A 57 -6.39 -9.96 11.55
CA LEU A 57 -7.71 -10.38 12.02
C LEU A 57 -7.68 -11.78 12.63
N TRP A 58 -6.88 -12.69 12.08
CA TRP A 58 -6.69 -14.04 12.65
C TRP A 58 -5.98 -14.02 14.01
N GLU A 59 -4.98 -13.15 14.20
CA GLU A 59 -4.32 -12.99 15.50
C GLU A 59 -5.28 -12.40 16.55
N ILE A 60 -6.08 -11.39 16.17
CA ILE A 60 -7.13 -10.85 17.06
C ILE A 60 -8.16 -11.93 17.40
N ALA A 61 -8.63 -12.67 16.40
CA ALA A 61 -9.57 -13.77 16.60
C ALA A 61 -8.99 -14.87 17.48
N SER A 62 -7.67 -15.09 17.48
CA SER A 62 -7.03 -16.06 18.36
C SER A 62 -7.12 -15.64 19.84
N ASP A 63 -7.14 -14.34 20.11
CA ASP A 63 -7.15 -13.78 21.47
C ASP A 63 -8.57 -13.47 21.98
N ASP A 64 -9.51 -13.07 21.11
CA ASP A 64 -10.88 -12.71 21.45
C ASP A 64 -11.89 -13.68 20.80
N PHE A 65 -12.47 -14.58 21.60
CA PHE A 65 -13.45 -15.57 21.16
C PHE A 65 -14.77 -14.95 20.66
N GLU A 66 -15.19 -13.82 21.21
CA GLU A 66 -16.40 -13.12 20.78
C GLU A 66 -16.19 -12.51 19.40
N PHE A 67 -15.03 -11.87 19.20
CA PHE A 67 -14.61 -11.39 17.88
C PHE A 67 -14.52 -12.55 16.89
N ARG A 68 -13.90 -13.68 17.26
CA ARG A 68 -13.81 -14.87 16.41
C ARG A 68 -15.17 -15.34 15.92
N TYR A 69 -16.15 -15.43 16.82
CA TYR A 69 -17.51 -15.83 16.45
C TYR A 69 -18.12 -14.86 15.43
N LYS A 70 -18.02 -13.55 15.68
CA LYS A 70 -18.52 -12.49 14.77
C LYS A 70 -17.78 -12.43 13.43
N TYR A 71 -16.51 -12.80 13.42
CA TYR A 71 -15.71 -12.85 12.19
C TYR A 71 -16.08 -14.09 11.35
N LEU A 72 -16.15 -15.26 11.97
CA LEU A 72 -16.48 -16.53 11.28
C LEU A 72 -17.94 -16.61 10.82
N ASN A 73 -18.88 -15.99 11.55
CA ASN A 73 -20.29 -15.97 11.14
C ASN A 73 -20.62 -14.90 10.08
N GLY A 74 -19.62 -14.14 9.62
CA GLY A 74 -19.77 -13.12 8.57
C GLY A 74 -20.30 -11.77 9.04
N SER A 75 -20.51 -11.55 10.35
CA SER A 75 -20.93 -10.25 10.88
C SER A 75 -19.88 -9.16 10.63
N ILE A 76 -18.60 -9.53 10.59
CA ILE A 76 -17.47 -8.66 10.23
C ILE A 76 -16.95 -9.09 8.86
N ASN A 77 -17.45 -8.44 7.80
CA ASN A 77 -17.05 -8.73 6.43
C ASN A 77 -16.08 -7.66 5.88
N VAL A 78 -14.83 -8.07 5.70
CA VAL A 78 -13.73 -7.26 5.16
C VAL A 78 -13.38 -7.62 3.70
N GLY A 79 -14.21 -8.44 3.03
CA GLY A 79 -13.97 -8.89 1.67
C GLY A 79 -12.57 -9.47 1.46
N GLU A 80 -11.91 -9.06 0.38
CA GLU A 80 -10.52 -9.43 0.08
C GLU A 80 -9.48 -8.51 0.72
N CYS A 81 -9.92 -7.50 1.49
CA CYS A 81 -9.08 -6.43 2.02
C CYS A 81 -8.38 -5.60 0.94
N SER A 82 -8.87 -5.56 -0.30
CA SER A 82 -8.25 -4.82 -1.42
C SER A 82 -8.63 -3.34 -1.44
N ARG A 83 -9.91 -3.02 -1.16
CA ARG A 83 -10.45 -1.66 -1.18
C ARG A 83 -10.04 -0.89 0.06
N LEU A 84 -9.90 0.43 -0.05
CA LEU A 84 -9.59 1.27 1.12
C LEU A 84 -10.62 1.10 2.24
N GLU A 85 -11.91 1.05 1.89
CA GLU A 85 -13.01 0.80 2.83
C GLU A 85 -12.83 -0.49 3.64
N ASP A 86 -12.38 -1.56 2.98
CA ASP A 86 -12.15 -2.84 3.65
C ASP A 86 -10.95 -2.76 4.59
N LYS A 87 -9.91 -2.01 4.20
CA LYS A 87 -8.76 -1.74 5.08
C LYS A 87 -9.17 -0.88 6.27
N ASP A 88 -10.00 0.13 6.07
CA ASP A 88 -10.54 0.97 7.15
C ASP A 88 -11.39 0.15 8.14
N LYS A 89 -12.10 -0.88 7.69
CA LYS A 89 -12.75 -1.82 8.61
C LYS A 89 -11.74 -2.54 9.52
N VAL A 90 -10.64 -3.05 8.95
CA VAL A 90 -9.57 -3.71 9.75
C VAL A 90 -8.93 -2.73 10.72
N TYR A 91 -8.65 -1.50 10.27
CA TYR A 91 -8.13 -0.42 11.10
C TYR A 91 -9.07 -0.13 12.30
N ASN A 92 -10.37 -0.03 12.04
CA ASN A 92 -11.37 0.22 13.09
C ASN A 92 -11.53 -0.97 14.05
N VAL A 93 -11.40 -2.21 13.55
CA VAL A 93 -11.37 -3.41 14.41
C VAL A 93 -10.19 -3.35 15.37
N LEU A 94 -8.97 -3.06 14.88
CA LEU A 94 -7.78 -2.91 15.72
C LEU A 94 -7.99 -1.84 16.81
N LYS A 95 -8.50 -0.67 16.43
CA LYS A 95 -8.79 0.44 17.36
C LYS A 95 -9.75 0.00 18.46
N LYS A 96 -10.89 -0.62 18.10
CA LYS A 96 -11.90 -1.10 19.07
C LYS A 96 -11.36 -2.18 20.01
N ILE A 97 -10.51 -3.08 19.51
CA ILE A 97 -9.91 -4.13 20.32
C ILE A 97 -8.92 -3.55 21.34
N LEU A 98 -8.12 -2.55 20.94
CA LEU A 98 -7.26 -1.82 21.86
C LEU A 98 -8.09 -1.11 22.94
N GLU A 99 -9.16 -0.41 22.55
CA GLU A 99 -10.08 0.27 23.46
C GLU A 99 -10.74 -0.71 24.45
N LYS A 100 -11.17 -1.89 23.99
CA LYS A 100 -11.73 -2.97 24.84
C LYS A 100 -10.73 -3.46 25.88
N LYS A 101 -9.43 -3.44 25.55
CA LYS A 101 -8.33 -3.76 26.48
C LYS A 101 -7.94 -2.58 27.39
N GLY A 102 -8.61 -1.43 27.29
CA GLY A 102 -8.32 -0.24 28.09
C GLY A 102 -7.15 0.59 27.56
N HIS A 103 -6.72 0.36 26.31
CA HIS A 103 -5.59 1.06 25.69
C HIS A 103 -6.07 1.91 24.51
N THR A 104 -5.71 3.18 24.49
CA THR A 104 -5.95 4.05 23.31
C THR A 104 -4.69 4.08 22.47
N TYR A 105 -4.81 3.86 21.16
CA TYR A 105 -3.66 3.94 20.28
C TYR A 105 -3.08 5.37 20.28
N PRO A 106 -1.78 5.55 20.60
CA PRO A 106 -1.15 6.86 20.58
C PRO A 106 -0.89 7.27 19.13
N PHE A 107 -1.84 7.98 18.52
CA PHE A 107 -1.67 8.50 17.17
C PHE A 107 -0.44 9.40 17.07
N PRO A 108 0.34 9.31 15.97
CA PRO A 108 1.56 10.08 15.81
C PRO A 108 1.28 11.59 15.81
N SER A 109 2.21 12.37 16.35
CA SER A 109 2.20 13.82 16.21
C SER A 109 2.43 14.23 14.74
N GLU A 110 2.23 15.51 14.42
CA GLU A 110 2.58 16.07 13.12
C GLU A 110 4.02 15.75 12.72
N ASP A 111 4.99 15.99 13.62
CA ASP A 111 6.41 15.72 13.37
C ASP A 111 6.69 14.24 13.12
N GLU A 112 6.14 13.34 13.94
CA GLU A 112 6.33 11.90 13.76
C GLU A 112 5.65 11.40 12.48
N THR A 113 4.51 11.97 12.11
CA THR A 113 3.82 11.65 10.86
C THR A 113 4.65 12.06 9.64
N ASN A 114 5.18 13.29 9.65
CA ASN A 114 6.07 13.79 8.59
C ASN A 114 7.36 12.97 8.50
N ARG A 115 7.91 12.55 9.64
CA ARG A 115 9.08 11.67 9.70
C ARG A 115 8.78 10.32 9.06
N GLN A 116 7.67 9.66 9.42
CA GLN A 116 7.25 8.39 8.81
C GLN A 116 7.09 8.49 7.29
N ILE A 117 6.37 9.52 6.83
CA ILE A 117 6.17 9.78 5.41
C ILE A 117 7.53 9.96 4.71
N SER A 118 8.44 10.74 5.29
CA SER A 118 9.76 11.01 4.72
C SER A 118 10.64 9.76 4.68
N GLU A 119 10.65 8.95 5.74
CA GLU A 119 11.37 7.67 5.78
C GLU A 119 10.92 6.74 4.63
N ILE A 120 9.60 6.60 4.41
CA ILE A 120 9.07 5.76 3.33
C ILE A 120 9.49 6.30 1.95
N LYS A 121 9.37 7.62 1.74
CA LYS A 121 9.77 8.26 0.48
C LYS A 121 11.24 8.06 0.17
N GLU A 122 12.11 8.36 1.14
CA GLU A 122 13.56 8.26 0.93
C GLU A 122 14.00 6.81 0.70
N ARG A 123 13.38 5.84 1.39
CA ARG A 123 13.61 4.42 1.11
C ARG A 123 13.22 4.03 -0.32
N LEU A 124 12.07 4.48 -0.80
CA LEU A 124 11.64 4.22 -2.19
C LEU A 124 12.53 4.91 -3.21
N LYS A 125 12.87 6.18 -2.99
CA LYS A 125 13.79 6.92 -3.86
C LYS A 125 15.12 6.20 -3.99
N PHE A 126 15.74 5.88 -2.84
CA PHE A 126 17.00 5.17 -2.77
C PHE A 126 16.94 3.82 -3.51
N LYS A 127 15.90 3.02 -3.27
CA LYS A 127 15.75 1.72 -3.92
C LYS A 127 15.62 1.82 -5.43
N PHE A 128 14.88 2.80 -5.95
CA PHE A 128 14.67 2.94 -7.39
C PHE A 128 15.78 3.70 -8.13
N GLU A 129 16.60 4.49 -7.42
CA GLU A 129 17.55 5.44 -8.01
C GLU A 129 18.50 4.82 -9.05
N ALA A 130 19.02 3.62 -8.77
CA ALA A 130 19.96 2.93 -9.65
C ALA A 130 19.31 1.82 -10.52
N THR A 131 18.01 1.64 -10.42
CA THR A 131 17.32 0.48 -11.02
C THR A 131 17.04 0.66 -12.51
N ILE A 132 16.84 -0.48 -13.19
CA ILE A 132 16.38 -0.48 -14.58
C ILE A 132 14.97 0.14 -14.72
N PHE A 133 14.12 0.05 -13.68
CA PHE A 133 12.77 0.61 -13.69
C PHE A 133 12.75 2.13 -13.88
N LYS A 134 13.61 2.86 -13.15
CA LYS A 134 13.76 4.32 -13.33
C LYS A 134 14.21 4.68 -14.74
N LYS A 135 15.07 3.86 -15.34
CA LYS A 135 15.59 4.07 -16.70
C LYS A 135 14.54 3.79 -17.77
N TRP A 136 13.71 2.77 -17.57
CA TRP A 136 12.58 2.48 -18.46
C TRP A 136 11.45 3.51 -18.35
N LEU A 137 11.18 4.01 -17.14
CA LEU A 137 10.06 4.92 -16.86
C LEU A 137 10.51 6.24 -16.21
N PRO A 138 11.37 7.03 -16.87
CA PRO A 138 11.95 8.24 -16.27
C PRO A 138 10.90 9.33 -16.04
N ARG A 139 9.88 9.43 -16.90
CA ARG A 139 8.81 10.42 -16.78
C ARG A 139 7.91 10.11 -15.60
N GLU A 140 7.51 8.86 -15.45
CA GLU A 140 6.68 8.35 -14.37
C GLU A 140 7.42 8.45 -13.04
N TYR A 141 8.72 8.18 -13.03
CA TYR A 141 9.55 8.39 -11.85
C TYR A 141 9.59 9.88 -11.46
N SER A 142 9.79 10.80 -12.41
CA SER A 142 9.74 12.24 -12.13
C SER A 142 8.39 12.68 -11.55
N ARG A 143 7.28 12.20 -12.15
CA ARG A 143 5.93 12.45 -11.66
C ARG A 143 5.72 11.93 -10.24
N PHE A 144 6.23 10.73 -9.93
CA PHE A 144 6.22 10.19 -8.59
C PHE A 144 6.97 11.10 -7.61
N ILE A 145 8.15 11.61 -7.98
CA ILE A 145 8.90 12.53 -7.12
C ILE A 145 8.06 13.77 -6.82
N ASP A 146 7.41 14.36 -7.83
CA ASP A 146 6.58 15.56 -7.64
C ASP A 146 5.32 15.28 -6.83
N PHE A 147 4.59 14.20 -7.12
CA PHE A 147 3.47 13.71 -6.32
C PHE A 147 3.87 13.49 -4.86
N SER A 148 5.03 12.84 -4.63
CA SER A 148 5.51 12.55 -3.29
C SER A 148 5.82 13.81 -2.49
N LYS A 149 6.26 14.92 -3.11
CA LYS A 149 6.51 16.19 -2.40
C LYS A 149 5.22 16.76 -1.79
N ASN A 150 4.08 16.54 -2.44
CA ASN A 150 2.78 17.07 -2.00
C ASN A 150 2.18 16.30 -0.81
N ILE A 151 2.73 15.13 -0.47
CA ILE A 151 2.27 14.32 0.65
C ILE A 151 2.97 14.76 1.93
N GLN A 152 2.26 15.37 2.85
CA GLN A 152 2.78 15.76 4.16
C GLN A 152 1.67 15.59 5.20
N TYR A 153 1.99 15.80 6.47
CA TYR A 153 1.01 15.80 7.53
C TYR A 153 -0.16 16.73 7.17
N ARG A 154 -1.37 16.21 7.36
CA ARG A 154 -2.63 16.94 7.28
C ARG A 154 -3.53 16.35 8.34
N VAL A 155 -4.38 17.19 8.96
CA VAL A 155 -5.30 16.77 10.04
C VAL A 155 -6.20 15.60 9.62
N ASN A 156 -6.61 15.57 8.34
CA ASN A 156 -7.42 14.51 7.75
C ASN A 156 -6.60 13.66 6.76
N GLY A 157 -5.27 13.58 6.93
CA GLY A 157 -4.34 12.95 6.00
C GLY A 157 -3.94 11.52 6.35
N TYR A 158 -2.66 11.23 6.19
CA TYR A 158 -2.07 9.94 6.52
C TYR A 158 -2.10 9.65 8.03
N PHE A 159 -2.52 8.44 8.39
CA PHE A 159 -2.46 7.87 9.73
C PHE A 159 -3.17 8.69 10.82
N THR A 160 -4.46 8.95 10.61
CA THR A 160 -5.30 9.72 11.54
C THR A 160 -6.18 8.82 12.39
N ASP A 161 -6.83 9.38 13.40
CA ASP A 161 -7.83 8.70 14.24
C ASP A 161 -9.14 8.36 13.51
N LYS A 162 -9.40 9.06 12.40
CA LYS A 162 -10.58 8.89 11.52
C LYS A 162 -10.44 7.76 10.52
N GLY A 163 -9.21 7.35 10.19
CA GLY A 163 -8.94 6.30 9.21
C GLY A 163 -7.54 6.41 8.61
N ILE A 164 -7.23 5.48 7.70
CA ILE A 164 -5.90 5.32 7.09
C ILE A 164 -5.44 6.60 6.37
N PHE A 165 -6.35 7.22 5.61
CA PHE A 165 -6.13 8.50 4.92
C PHE A 165 -7.11 9.60 5.35
N GLY A 166 -7.74 9.46 6.53
CA GLY A 166 -8.42 10.53 7.27
C GLY A 166 -9.50 11.37 6.59
N GLY A 167 -9.85 11.11 5.32
CA GLY A 167 -10.68 11.96 4.48
C GLY A 167 -9.92 12.86 3.50
N ASP A 168 -8.61 12.69 3.31
CA ASP A 168 -7.84 13.40 2.29
C ASP A 168 -8.24 12.94 0.89
N ASN A 169 -8.89 13.83 0.13
CA ASN A 169 -9.38 13.53 -1.21
C ASN A 169 -8.26 13.07 -2.15
N ILE A 170 -7.06 13.67 -2.08
CA ILE A 170 -5.95 13.34 -2.98
C ILE A 170 -5.48 11.91 -2.71
N LEU A 171 -5.25 11.56 -1.45
CA LEU A 171 -4.81 10.21 -1.07
C LEU A 171 -5.88 9.16 -1.35
N ASN A 172 -7.16 9.47 -1.07
CA ASN A 172 -8.28 8.57 -1.34
C ASN A 172 -8.48 8.32 -2.83
N GLU A 173 -8.48 9.36 -3.66
CA GLU A 173 -8.60 9.25 -5.12
C GLU A 173 -7.40 8.51 -5.71
N SER A 174 -6.19 8.80 -5.24
CA SER A 174 -4.98 8.09 -5.66
C SER A 174 -5.03 6.61 -5.30
N PHE A 175 -5.59 6.27 -4.14
CA PHE A 175 -5.78 4.88 -3.73
C PHE A 175 -6.89 4.18 -4.53
N ASP A 176 -7.94 4.89 -4.93
CA ASP A 176 -8.96 4.33 -5.82
C ASP A 176 -8.39 4.03 -7.22
N LYS A 177 -7.55 4.92 -7.78
CA LYS A 177 -6.79 4.65 -9.01
C LYS A 177 -5.93 3.39 -8.88
N LEU A 178 -5.25 3.23 -7.74
CA LEU A 178 -4.48 2.03 -7.40
C LEU A 178 -5.36 0.77 -7.40
N TYR A 179 -6.48 0.80 -6.68
CA TYR A 179 -7.41 -0.33 -6.59
C TYR A 179 -7.95 -0.74 -7.96
N ARG A 180 -8.37 0.23 -8.79
CA ARG A 180 -8.82 -0.02 -10.17
C ARG A 180 -7.71 -0.66 -11.00
N HIS A 181 -6.48 -0.21 -10.87
CA HIS A 181 -5.35 -0.84 -11.56
C HIS A 181 -5.09 -2.27 -11.07
N ARG A 182 -5.12 -2.53 -9.76
CA ARG A 182 -5.02 -3.90 -9.20
C ARG A 182 -6.07 -4.83 -9.80
N ASN A 183 -7.33 -4.38 -9.89
CA ASN A 183 -8.38 -5.18 -10.52
C ASN A 183 -8.09 -5.43 -12.02
N ARG A 184 -7.60 -4.43 -12.76
CA ARG A 184 -7.20 -4.61 -14.17
C ARG A 184 -6.10 -5.66 -14.32
N CYS A 185 -5.06 -5.59 -13.47
CA CYS A 185 -3.95 -6.54 -13.47
C CYS A 185 -4.40 -7.96 -13.11
N ALA A 186 -5.27 -8.12 -12.11
CA ALA A 186 -5.71 -9.43 -11.63
C ALA A 186 -6.67 -10.14 -12.60
N HIS A 187 -7.51 -9.39 -13.31
CA HIS A 187 -8.45 -9.94 -14.29
C HIS A 187 -7.89 -10.03 -15.71
N ASN A 188 -6.59 -9.75 -15.90
CA ASN A 188 -5.93 -9.67 -17.20
C ASN A 188 -6.73 -8.86 -18.23
N LEU A 189 -7.41 -7.80 -17.79
CA LEU A 189 -8.21 -6.95 -18.69
C LEU A 189 -7.34 -6.24 -19.75
N LEU A 190 -6.02 -6.22 -19.57
CA LEU A 190 -5.03 -5.76 -20.54
C LEU A 190 -5.06 -6.56 -21.86
N SER A 191 -5.52 -7.83 -21.87
CA SER A 191 -5.64 -8.62 -23.09
C SER A 191 -6.97 -8.43 -23.82
N TYR A 192 -8.02 -7.98 -23.11
CA TYR A 192 -9.37 -7.76 -23.67
C TYR A 192 -9.64 -6.31 -24.08
N GLN A 193 -8.92 -5.36 -23.49
CA GLN A 193 -9.03 -3.95 -23.86
C GLN A 193 -8.10 -3.69 -25.05
N ASN A 194 -8.66 -3.25 -26.18
CA ASN A 194 -7.88 -2.61 -27.24
C ASN A 194 -7.15 -1.43 -26.60
N ASN A 195 -5.88 -1.64 -26.26
CA ASN A 195 -5.06 -0.72 -25.50
C ASN A 195 -4.54 0.39 -26.43
N VAL A 196 -5.46 1.23 -26.90
CA VAL A 196 -5.09 2.55 -27.41
C VAL A 196 -5.48 3.51 -26.30
N PRO A 197 -4.51 3.98 -25.48
CA PRO A 197 -4.75 5.11 -24.59
C PRO A 197 -5.37 6.22 -25.45
N GLN A 198 -6.57 6.69 -25.10
CA GLN A 198 -7.07 7.88 -25.77
C GLN A 198 -6.15 9.04 -25.35
N LEU A 199 -5.93 10.00 -26.25
CA LEU A 199 -5.08 11.15 -25.96
C LEU A 199 -5.49 11.83 -24.64
N ASP A 200 -6.79 11.84 -24.34
CA ASP A 200 -7.37 12.32 -23.09
C ASP A 200 -6.93 11.55 -21.85
N ASP A 201 -6.69 10.25 -21.94
CA ASP A 201 -6.23 9.43 -20.81
C ASP A 201 -4.74 9.67 -20.50
N LEU A 202 -3.94 10.05 -21.51
CA LEU A 202 -2.55 10.50 -21.32
C LEU A 202 -2.47 11.91 -20.72
N ILE A 203 -3.54 12.70 -20.84
CA ILE A 203 -3.68 14.05 -20.29
C ILE A 203 -4.27 14.03 -18.86
N LYS A 204 -5.04 13.00 -18.48
CA LYS A 204 -5.74 12.92 -17.18
C LYS A 204 -4.87 12.67 -15.94
N ASP A 205 -3.65 12.12 -16.08
CA ASP A 205 -2.72 11.97 -14.94
C ASP A 205 -1.95 13.27 -14.70
N ASP A 206 -2.68 14.29 -14.24
CA ASP A 206 -2.16 15.64 -13.96
C ASP A 206 -1.48 15.70 -12.58
N ASP A 207 -1.91 14.87 -11.63
CA ASP A 207 -1.42 14.86 -10.24
C ASP A 207 -0.20 13.95 -10.01
N GLY A 208 0.20 13.16 -11.01
CA GLY A 208 1.34 12.24 -10.94
C GLY A 208 1.11 11.02 -10.05
N SER A 209 -0.14 10.74 -9.67
CA SER A 209 -0.50 9.61 -8.81
C SER A 209 -0.67 8.30 -9.58
N ASP A 210 -0.91 8.34 -10.90
CA ASP A 210 -1.30 7.17 -11.68
C ASP A 210 -0.12 6.45 -12.36
N ASN A 211 0.86 6.03 -11.56
CA ASN A 211 2.00 5.23 -12.02
C ASN A 211 2.44 4.20 -10.97
N TYR A 212 3.24 3.20 -11.38
CA TYR A 212 3.71 2.15 -10.49
C TYR A 212 4.43 2.68 -9.24
N PHE A 213 5.32 3.66 -9.38
CA PHE A 213 6.08 4.21 -8.25
C PHE A 213 5.17 4.85 -7.19
N SER A 214 4.19 5.65 -7.62
CA SER A 214 3.24 6.33 -6.74
C SER A 214 2.26 5.36 -6.10
N ARG A 215 1.82 4.35 -6.83
CA ARG A 215 1.00 3.27 -6.27
C ARG A 215 1.77 2.47 -5.21
N ILE A 216 3.03 2.15 -5.46
CA ILE A 216 3.90 1.46 -4.49
C ILE A 216 4.08 2.32 -3.23
N LEU A 217 4.26 3.64 -3.37
CA LEU A 217 4.28 4.56 -2.22
C LEU A 217 3.03 4.43 -1.35
N LEU A 218 1.84 4.47 -1.95
CA LEU A 218 0.58 4.34 -1.21
C LEU A 218 0.48 2.98 -0.49
N ILE A 219 0.90 1.88 -1.13
CA ILE A 219 0.93 0.56 -0.50
C ILE A 219 1.86 0.57 0.72
N CYS A 220 3.08 1.10 0.58
CA CYS A 220 4.03 1.17 1.69
C CYS A 220 3.53 2.05 2.84
N MET A 221 2.83 3.16 2.56
CA MET A 221 2.20 4.00 3.58
C MET A 221 1.14 3.21 4.36
N VAL A 222 0.23 2.53 3.67
CA VAL A 222 -0.80 1.72 4.33
C VAL A 222 -0.17 0.58 5.14
N ASP A 223 0.85 -0.09 4.61
CA ASP A 223 1.57 -1.15 5.32
C ASP A 223 2.22 -0.65 6.62
N ASN A 224 2.78 0.56 6.61
CA ASN A 224 3.39 1.18 7.79
C ASN A 224 2.37 1.41 8.91
N ILE A 225 1.16 1.88 8.58
CA ILE A 225 0.06 2.08 9.53
C ILE A 225 -0.26 0.77 10.26
N PHE A 226 -0.52 -0.29 9.50
CA PHE A 226 -0.92 -1.57 10.09
C PHE A 226 0.21 -2.23 10.88
N THR A 227 1.44 -2.15 10.38
CA THR A 227 2.61 -2.67 11.09
C THR A 227 2.80 -1.96 12.43
N ARG A 228 2.65 -0.63 12.48
CA ARG A 228 2.78 0.15 13.73
C ARG A 228 1.62 -0.11 14.70
N MET A 229 0.38 -0.14 14.22
CA MET A 229 -0.78 -0.46 15.06
C MET A 229 -0.69 -1.87 15.62
N PHE A 230 -0.27 -2.84 14.82
CA PHE A 230 -0.13 -4.22 15.27
C PHE A 230 1.03 -4.39 16.27
N LYS A 231 2.17 -3.71 16.06
CA LYS A 231 3.27 -3.67 17.05
C LYS A 231 2.80 -3.13 18.41
N TYR A 232 1.93 -2.14 18.41
CA TYR A 232 1.31 -1.65 19.64
C TYR A 232 0.32 -2.68 20.22
N TYR A 233 -0.50 -3.34 19.40
CA TYR A 233 -1.40 -4.39 19.87
C TYR A 233 -0.67 -5.54 20.60
N ILE A 234 0.44 -6.03 20.04
CA ILE A 234 1.20 -7.13 20.65
C ILE A 234 1.93 -6.73 21.93
N SER A 235 2.23 -5.44 22.17
CA SER A 235 2.85 -5.01 23.44
C SER A 235 1.88 -5.07 24.62
N TYR A 236 0.58 -5.25 24.37
CA TYR A 236 -0.48 -5.43 25.37
C TYR A 236 -1.26 -6.74 25.14
N LYS A 237 -0.62 -7.72 24.51
CA LYS A 237 -1.10 -9.09 24.48
C LYS A 237 -0.58 -9.83 25.70
#